data_AF-A0AAC9LN98-F1
#
_entry.id   AF-A0AAC9LN98-F1
#
_cell.length_a   1.000
_cell.length_b   1.000
_cell.length_c   1.000
_cell.angle_alpha   90.00
_cell.angle_beta   90.00
_cell.angle_gamma   90.00
#
_symmetry.space_group_name_H-M   'P 1'
#
loop_
_entity.id
_entity.type
_entity.pdbx_description
1 polymer ?
#
loop_
_entity_poly.entity_id
_entity_poly.type
_entity_poly.pdbx_seq_one_letter_code
_entity_poly.pdbx_strand_id
1 'polypeptide(L)'
;MKTTASLLRLLLFFVLAIILIEWVYNTGEEWAMLTQPVFWAIIGTAMLFAIAFEICIEALKTVLFKTLTEEQKATYLSQQAIKRENQFKWIRETYKKSLGTKRIEEEHEIILDHDYDGIKELDNNLPPWWVYMFYATIIFAAIYWVRFEIVNDYNQKEEYDLAVAEAKIAIEEWKKTAKDLVDVNTVTILTDPSDIKAGQNIFTANCVACHKADGGGGIGPNLTDDYWILGGGIKNVFHTISEGGRAGKGMISWKTDLKPAEMAQVASYVLSLHGTTPAEPKDPEGEIWIDPNAPVEEVKVEIIDSTNTEVKILIENQPVTDDVIKN
;
A
#
# COMPACT_ATOMS: atom_id res chain seq x y z
N MET A 1 1.01 -32.33 -26.40
CA MET A 1 1.58 -32.70 -25.08
C MET A 1 0.64 -33.68 -24.41
N LYS A 2 0.96 -34.98 -24.33
CA LYS A 2 0.06 -36.00 -23.76
C LYS A 2 0.59 -36.70 -22.51
N THR A 3 1.83 -36.44 -22.09
CA THR A 3 2.44 -37.11 -20.94
C THR A 3 2.73 -36.10 -19.83
N THR A 4 2.29 -36.43 -18.61
CA THR A 4 2.57 -35.64 -17.39
C THR A 4 4.08 -35.40 -17.19
N ALA A 5 4.92 -36.33 -17.64
CA ALA A 5 6.38 -36.21 -17.62
C ALA A 5 6.94 -35.08 -18.52
N SER A 6 6.34 -34.83 -19.69
CA SER A 6 6.78 -33.75 -20.60
C SER A 6 6.43 -32.39 -20.01
N LEU A 7 5.25 -32.27 -19.38
CA LEU A 7 4.84 -31.07 -18.65
C LEU A 7 5.76 -30.80 -17.44
N LEU A 8 6.04 -31.84 -16.63
CA LEU A 8 6.93 -31.73 -15.48
C LEU A 8 8.35 -31.33 -15.89
N ARG A 9 8.85 -31.82 -17.03
CA ARG A 9 10.16 -31.45 -17.55
C ARG A 9 10.21 -29.99 -18.02
N LEU A 10 9.19 -29.52 -18.73
CA LEU A 10 9.10 -28.11 -19.14
C LEU A 10 9.01 -27.20 -17.91
N LEU A 11 8.21 -27.58 -16.91
CA LEU A 11 8.10 -26.85 -15.64
C LEU A 11 9.44 -26.84 -14.90
N LEU A 12 10.16 -27.97 -14.86
CA LEU A 12 11.50 -28.03 -14.27
C LEU A 12 12.47 -27.08 -14.98
N PHE A 13 12.52 -27.10 -16.32
CA PHE A 13 13.40 -26.19 -17.07
C PHE A 13 13.01 -24.72 -16.90
N PHE A 14 11.72 -24.41 -16.80
CA PHE A 14 11.23 -23.07 -16.52
C PHE A 14 11.70 -22.57 -15.14
N VAL A 15 11.51 -23.38 -14.10
CA VAL A 15 11.96 -23.04 -12.74
C VAL A 15 13.48 -22.90 -12.68
N LEU A 16 14.22 -23.83 -13.29
CA LEU A 16 15.69 -23.75 -13.36
C LEU A 16 16.18 -22.51 -14.11
N ALA A 17 15.49 -22.10 -15.18
CA ALA A 17 15.84 -20.88 -15.92
C ALA A 17 15.68 -19.62 -15.04
N ILE A 18 14.61 -19.53 -14.26
CA ILE A 18 14.39 -18.43 -13.31
C ILE A 18 15.49 -18.42 -12.25
N ILE A 19 15.78 -19.57 -11.63
CA ILE A 19 16.83 -19.68 -10.61
C ILE A 19 18.19 -19.28 -11.18
N LEU A 20 18.50 -19.68 -12.42
CA LEU A 20 19.77 -19.36 -13.06
C LEU A 20 19.87 -17.87 -13.40
N ILE A 21 18.80 -17.24 -13.86
CA ILE A 21 18.77 -15.79 -14.13
C ILE A 21 18.98 -15.00 -12.84
N GLU A 22 18.26 -15.38 -11.77
CA GLU A 22 18.41 -14.75 -10.45
C GLU A 22 19.84 -14.92 -9.90
N TRP A 23 20.42 -16.10 -10.09
CA TRP A 23 21.79 -16.38 -9.66
C TRP A 23 22.84 -15.58 -10.43
N VAL A 24 22.64 -15.35 -11.73
CA VAL A 24 23.57 -14.58 -12.57
C VAL A 24 23.37 -13.07 -12.41
N TYR A 25 22.14 -12.61 -12.21
CA TYR A 25 21.77 -11.21 -12.14
C TYR A 25 21.29 -10.87 -10.73
N ASN A 26 22.23 -10.50 -9.86
CA ASN A 26 21.93 -10.14 -8.49
C ASN A 26 21.49 -8.66 -8.40
N THR A 27 20.19 -8.43 -8.24
CA THR A 27 19.57 -7.10 -8.07
C THR A 27 19.46 -6.62 -6.62
N GLY A 28 19.97 -7.38 -5.65
CA GLY A 28 19.83 -7.05 -4.23
C GLY A 28 18.47 -7.49 -3.70
N GLU A 29 17.53 -6.55 -3.52
CA GLU A 29 16.25 -6.80 -2.84
C GLU A 29 15.09 -7.15 -3.78
N GLU A 30 15.13 -6.67 -5.03
CA GLU A 30 14.09 -6.95 -6.03
C GLU A 30 14.47 -8.13 -6.93
N TRP A 31 13.48 -8.91 -7.38
CA TRP A 31 13.73 -10.06 -8.27
C TRP A 31 14.15 -9.59 -9.66
N ALA A 32 15.18 -10.23 -10.23
CA ALA A 32 15.70 -9.91 -11.56
C ALA A 32 14.61 -9.90 -12.64
N MET A 33 13.64 -10.81 -12.50
CA MET A 33 12.52 -10.97 -13.43
C MET A 33 11.54 -9.78 -13.44
N LEU A 34 11.44 -9.01 -12.35
CA LEU A 34 10.52 -7.86 -12.25
C LEU A 34 11.18 -6.57 -12.74
N THR A 35 12.47 -6.41 -12.43
CA THR A 35 13.24 -5.22 -12.81
C THR A 35 13.55 -5.19 -14.31
N GLN A 36 13.73 -6.35 -14.94
CA GLN A 36 14.12 -6.47 -16.34
C GLN A 36 13.10 -7.30 -17.15
N PRO A 37 12.10 -6.64 -17.77
CA PRO A 37 11.07 -7.32 -18.58
C PRO A 37 11.62 -8.18 -19.72
N VAL A 38 12.85 -7.92 -20.17
CA VAL A 38 13.51 -8.69 -21.23
C VAL A 38 13.73 -10.16 -20.84
N PHE A 39 13.89 -10.47 -19.56
CA PHE A 39 14.08 -11.85 -19.12
C PHE A 39 12.84 -12.72 -19.34
N TRP A 40 11.63 -12.15 -19.20
CA TRP A 40 10.39 -12.84 -19.57
C TRP A 40 10.34 -13.19 -21.05
N ALA A 41 10.80 -12.28 -21.92
CA ALA A 41 10.89 -12.54 -23.34
C ALA A 41 11.88 -13.68 -23.65
N ILE A 42 13.05 -13.69 -23.00
CA ILE A 42 14.07 -14.74 -23.18
C ILE A 42 13.54 -16.11 -22.73
N ILE A 43 12.96 -16.21 -21.52
CA ILE A 43 12.38 -17.46 -21.03
C ILE A 43 11.23 -17.90 -21.93
N GLY A 44 10.36 -16.97 -22.32
CA GLY A 44 9.23 -17.24 -23.23
C GLY A 44 9.72 -17.83 -24.56
N THR A 45 10.72 -17.22 -25.18
CA THR A 45 11.33 -17.73 -26.42
C THR A 45 11.95 -19.12 -26.22
N ALA A 46 12.73 -19.33 -25.15
CA ALA A 46 13.31 -20.64 -24.84
C ALA A 46 12.24 -21.71 -24.60
N MET A 47 11.14 -21.37 -23.93
CA MET A 47 10.01 -22.26 -23.72
C MET A 47 9.26 -22.59 -25.00
N LEU A 48 9.09 -21.64 -25.92
CA LEU A 48 8.53 -21.91 -27.24
C LEU A 48 9.38 -22.94 -28.00
N PHE A 49 10.71 -22.81 -27.98
CA PHE A 49 11.59 -23.80 -28.59
C PHE A 49 11.52 -25.16 -27.90
N ALA A 50 11.47 -25.19 -26.56
CA ALA A 50 11.35 -26.44 -25.81
C ALA A 50 10.02 -27.16 -26.10
N ILE A 51 8.91 -26.42 -26.20
CA ILE A 51 7.60 -26.94 -26.58
C ILE A 51 7.64 -27.47 -28.01
N ALA A 52 8.19 -26.69 -28.96
CA ALA A 52 8.35 -27.12 -30.34
C ALA A 52 9.17 -28.41 -30.45
N PHE A 53 10.27 -28.50 -29.70
CA PHE A 53 11.12 -29.69 -29.65
C PHE A 53 10.39 -30.92 -29.11
N GLU A 54 9.62 -30.78 -28.02
CA GLU A 54 8.79 -31.86 -27.48
C GLU A 54 7.70 -32.29 -28.49
N ILE A 55 7.10 -31.35 -29.23
CA ILE A 55 6.17 -31.65 -30.32
C ILE A 55 6.88 -32.43 -31.44
N CYS A 56 8.08 -32.02 -31.84
CA CYS A 56 8.87 -32.72 -32.86
C CYS A 56 9.21 -34.15 -32.44
N ILE A 57 9.64 -34.36 -31.19
CA ILE A 57 9.92 -35.70 -30.66
C ILE A 57 8.65 -36.57 -30.70
N GLU A 58 7.51 -36.04 -30.30
CA GLU A 58 6.25 -36.80 -30.30
C GLU A 58 5.75 -37.11 -31.72
N ALA A 59 5.94 -36.17 -32.65
CA ALA A 59 5.67 -36.39 -34.07
C ALA A 59 6.57 -37.49 -34.64
N LEU A 60 7.87 -37.48 -34.34
CA LEU A 60 8.81 -38.52 -34.74
C LEU A 60 8.42 -39.89 -34.18
N LYS A 61 8.05 -39.99 -32.90
CA LYS A 61 7.55 -41.24 -32.29
C LYS A 61 6.28 -41.72 -32.96
N THR A 62 5.36 -40.81 -33.29
CA THR A 62 4.10 -41.15 -33.95
C THR A 62 4.33 -41.66 -35.36
N VAL A 63 5.21 -41.01 -36.13
CA VAL A 63 5.60 -41.46 -37.48
C VAL A 63 6.30 -42.81 -37.38
N LEU A 64 7.28 -42.95 -36.49
CA LEU A 64 7.97 -44.21 -36.22
C LEU A 64 6.94 -45.33 -35.96
N PHE A 65 6.02 -45.13 -35.02
CA PHE A 65 4.99 -46.12 -34.69
C PHE A 65 4.09 -46.49 -35.88
N LYS A 66 3.74 -45.52 -36.73
CA LYS A 66 2.93 -45.76 -37.93
C LYS A 66 3.70 -46.52 -39.02
N THR A 67 5.02 -46.37 -39.08
CA THR A 67 5.88 -47.06 -40.06
C THR A 67 6.23 -48.51 -39.69
N LEU A 68 5.95 -48.94 -38.46
CA LEU A 68 6.23 -50.31 -37.99
C LEU A 68 5.21 -51.31 -38.56
N THR A 69 5.65 -52.55 -38.79
CA THR A 69 4.75 -53.69 -39.05
C THR A 69 3.94 -54.05 -37.80
N GLU A 70 2.85 -54.82 -37.93
CA GLU A 70 2.01 -55.20 -36.78
C GLU A 70 2.78 -55.96 -35.69
N GLU A 71 3.71 -56.84 -36.08
CA GLU A 71 4.61 -57.54 -35.15
C GLU A 71 5.57 -56.57 -34.44
N GLN A 72 6.10 -55.58 -35.16
CA GLN A 72 6.96 -54.55 -34.60
C GLN A 72 6.21 -53.58 -33.69
N LYS A 73 4.94 -53.26 -33.99
CA LYS A 73 4.07 -52.46 -33.12
C LYS A 73 3.79 -53.17 -31.80
N ALA A 74 3.46 -54.46 -31.85
CA ALA A 74 3.27 -55.28 -30.65
C ALA A 74 4.54 -55.29 -29.79
N THR A 75 5.70 -55.45 -30.41
CA THR A 75 7.02 -55.39 -29.76
C THR A 75 7.32 -54.01 -29.17
N TYR A 76 7.02 -52.93 -29.89
CA TYR A 76 7.21 -51.56 -29.40
C TYR A 76 6.34 -51.27 -28.17
N LEU A 77 5.07 -51.70 -28.18
CA LEU A 77 4.15 -51.54 -27.06
C LEU A 77 4.59 -52.38 -25.85
N SER A 78 5.05 -53.61 -26.04
CA SER A 78 5.54 -54.45 -24.95
C SER A 78 6.80 -53.85 -24.31
N GLN A 79 7.75 -53.35 -25.12
CA GLN A 79 8.93 -52.65 -24.61
C GLN A 79 8.56 -51.36 -23.86
N GLN A 80 7.56 -50.61 -24.33
CA GLN A 80 7.09 -49.41 -23.66
C GLN A 80 6.42 -49.75 -22.31
N ALA A 81 5.63 -50.82 -22.26
CA ALA A 81 5.03 -51.34 -21.03
C ALA A 81 6.10 -51.77 -20.02
N ILE A 82 7.10 -52.52 -20.45
CA ILE A 82 8.25 -52.94 -19.62
C ILE A 82 9.02 -51.72 -19.09
N LYS A 83 9.29 -50.72 -19.94
CA LYS A 83 9.96 -49.48 -19.52
C LYS A 83 9.16 -48.72 -18.47
N ARG A 84 7.82 -48.68 -18.62
CA ARG A 84 6.93 -48.01 -17.67
C ARG A 84 6.83 -48.77 -16.34
N GLU A 85 6.80 -50.10 -16.38
CA GLU A 85 6.77 -50.95 -15.18
C GLU A 85 8.10 -50.88 -14.40
N ASN A 86 9.21 -50.83 -15.13
CA ASN A 86 10.54 -50.67 -14.55
C ASN A 86 10.85 -49.21 -14.14
N GLN A 87 9.99 -48.25 -14.50
CA GLN A 87 10.17 -46.85 -14.17
C GLN A 87 10.12 -46.69 -12.64
N PHE A 88 11.22 -46.20 -12.06
CA PHE A 88 11.39 -46.06 -10.60
C PHE A 88 11.25 -47.38 -9.81
N LYS A 89 11.39 -48.54 -10.45
CA LYS A 89 11.30 -49.85 -9.79
C LYS A 89 12.27 -49.96 -8.62
N TRP A 90 13.51 -49.51 -8.81
CA TRP A 90 14.53 -49.50 -7.75
C TRP A 90 14.11 -48.63 -6.56
N ILE A 91 13.55 -47.43 -6.77
CA ILE A 91 13.07 -46.56 -5.68
C ILE A 91 11.97 -47.27 -4.89
N ARG A 92 11.00 -47.84 -5.61
CA ARG A 92 9.86 -48.53 -5.00
C ARG A 92 10.32 -49.77 -4.22
N GLU A 93 11.26 -50.54 -4.75
CA GLU A 93 11.79 -51.73 -4.10
C GLU A 93 12.67 -51.37 -2.90
N THR A 94 13.54 -50.37 -3.01
CA THR A 94 14.32 -49.86 -1.89
C THR A 94 13.42 -49.30 -0.79
N TYR A 95 12.39 -48.54 -1.15
CA TYR A 95 11.41 -48.01 -0.20
C TYR A 95 10.65 -49.14 0.51
N LYS A 96 10.10 -50.11 -0.25
CA LYS A 96 9.44 -51.29 0.33
C LYS A 96 10.36 -52.07 1.25
N LYS A 97 11.63 -52.26 0.87
CA LYS A 97 12.63 -52.93 1.70
C LYS A 97 12.91 -52.16 2.99
N SER A 98 12.98 -50.82 2.91
CA SER A 98 13.22 -49.97 4.08
C SER A 98 12.05 -49.91 5.07
N LEU A 99 10.82 -50.21 4.64
CA LEU A 99 9.66 -50.26 5.53
C LEU A 99 9.67 -51.47 6.47
N GLY A 100 10.45 -52.53 6.17
CA GLY A 100 10.52 -53.73 7.01
C GLY A 100 9.16 -54.42 7.24
N THR A 101 8.18 -54.21 6.35
CA THR A 101 6.80 -54.66 6.53
C THR A 101 6.70 -56.17 6.48
N LYS A 102 6.05 -56.75 7.50
CA LYS A 102 5.61 -58.15 7.52
C LYS A 102 4.24 -58.30 6.86
N ARG A 103 3.94 -59.51 6.38
CA ARG A 103 2.62 -59.81 5.83
C ARG A 103 1.62 -60.01 6.97
N ILE A 104 0.33 -59.79 6.70
CA ILE A 104 -0.75 -59.92 7.71
C ILE A 104 -0.81 -61.35 8.27
N GLU A 105 -0.54 -62.38 7.47
CA GLU A 105 -0.56 -63.77 7.95
C GLU A 105 0.59 -64.06 8.96
N GLU A 106 1.65 -63.27 8.91
CA GLU A 106 2.83 -63.33 9.78
C GLU A 106 2.75 -62.33 10.95
N GLU A 107 1.60 -61.65 11.14
CA GLU A 107 1.44 -60.64 12.19
C GLU A 107 1.70 -61.19 13.60
N HIS A 108 1.38 -62.46 13.81
CA HIS A 108 1.66 -63.17 15.07
C HIS A 108 3.15 -63.21 15.47
N GLU A 109 4.08 -62.99 14.53
CA GLU A 109 5.52 -62.92 14.81
C GLU A 109 5.95 -61.58 15.44
N ILE A 110 5.15 -60.52 15.27
CA ILE A 110 5.47 -59.14 15.69
C ILE A 110 4.52 -58.61 16.78
N ILE A 111 3.57 -59.42 17.23
CA ILE A 111 2.69 -59.06 18.34
C ILE A 111 3.48 -59.14 19.65
N LEU A 112 3.42 -58.07 20.45
CA LEU A 112 4.01 -58.03 21.78
C LEU A 112 3.24 -58.93 22.76
N ASP A 113 3.91 -59.32 23.84
CA ASP A 113 3.43 -60.34 24.79
C ASP A 113 2.27 -59.91 25.68
N HIS A 114 2.00 -58.60 25.76
CA HIS A 114 0.97 -58.01 26.60
C HIS A 114 -0.32 -57.70 25.82
N ASP A 115 -1.43 -57.77 26.55
CA ASP A 115 -2.78 -57.48 26.06
C ASP A 115 -3.44 -56.51 27.04
N TYR A 116 -3.84 -55.35 26.54
CA TYR A 116 -4.52 -54.32 27.32
C TYR A 116 -5.94 -54.16 26.79
N ASP A 117 -6.92 -54.73 27.51
CA ASP A 117 -8.34 -54.63 27.18
C ASP A 117 -8.68 -55.09 25.73
N GLY A 118 -8.02 -56.16 25.29
CA GLY A 118 -8.18 -56.70 23.93
C GLY A 118 -7.35 -55.98 22.87
N ILE A 119 -6.58 -54.95 23.22
CA ILE A 119 -5.66 -54.24 22.34
C ILE A 119 -4.26 -54.84 22.50
N LYS A 120 -3.67 -55.25 21.39
CA LYS A 120 -2.30 -55.76 21.30
C LYS A 120 -1.45 -54.82 20.45
N GLU A 121 -0.20 -54.66 20.85
CA GLU A 121 0.75 -53.78 20.17
C GLU A 121 1.65 -54.57 19.21
N LEU A 122 2.01 -53.93 18.10
CA LEU A 122 2.89 -54.52 17.07
C LEU A 122 4.29 -53.90 17.17
N ASP A 123 5.31 -54.73 17.21
CA ASP A 123 6.72 -54.34 17.16
C ASP A 123 7.17 -54.03 15.72
N ASN A 124 6.62 -52.94 15.16
CA ASN A 124 6.95 -52.48 13.82
C ASN A 124 8.13 -51.51 13.82
N ASN A 125 8.96 -51.58 12.77
CA ASN A 125 9.95 -50.55 12.52
C ASN A 125 9.29 -49.21 12.17
N LEU A 126 9.91 -48.11 12.62
CA LEU A 126 9.44 -46.76 12.31
C LEU A 126 9.54 -46.50 10.80
N PRO A 127 8.52 -45.86 10.17
CA PRO A 127 8.58 -45.51 8.76
C PRO A 127 9.82 -44.65 8.45
N PRO A 128 10.63 -44.99 7.43
CA PRO A 128 11.85 -44.25 7.13
C PRO A 128 11.62 -42.77 6.87
N TRP A 129 10.54 -42.40 6.19
CA TRP A 129 10.20 -41.00 5.96
C TRP A 129 9.99 -40.23 7.27
N TRP A 130 9.38 -40.87 8.28
CA TRP A 130 9.15 -40.28 9.59
C TRP A 130 10.47 -40.06 10.33
N VAL A 131 11.37 -41.06 10.29
CA VAL A 131 12.70 -40.98 10.89
C VAL A 131 13.55 -39.89 10.21
N TYR A 132 13.54 -39.81 8.88
CA TYR A 132 14.26 -38.77 8.16
C TYR A 132 13.68 -37.37 8.42
N MET A 133 12.36 -37.23 8.53
CA MET A 133 11.73 -35.97 8.94
C MET A 133 12.14 -35.57 10.35
N PHE A 134 12.20 -36.53 11.28
CA PHE A 134 12.68 -36.28 12.64
C PHE A 134 14.15 -35.81 12.65
N TYR A 135 15.02 -36.41 11.84
CA TYR A 135 16.40 -35.90 11.72
C TYR A 135 16.47 -34.54 11.01
N ALA A 136 15.60 -34.27 10.03
CA ALA A 136 15.55 -32.98 9.37
C ALA A 136 15.16 -31.85 10.33
N THR A 137 14.23 -32.08 11.27
CA THR A 137 13.90 -31.07 12.29
C THR A 137 15.06 -30.83 13.25
N ILE A 138 15.83 -31.85 13.61
CA ILE A 138 17.05 -31.69 14.42
C ILE A 138 18.09 -30.82 13.70
N ILE A 139 18.33 -31.09 12.41
CA ILE A 139 19.27 -30.30 11.61
C ILE A 139 18.79 -28.85 11.49
N PHE A 140 17.50 -28.64 11.22
CA PHE A 140 16.90 -27.30 11.16
C PHE A 140 17.08 -26.55 12.49
N ALA A 141 16.80 -27.20 13.62
CA ALA A 141 16.96 -26.60 14.94
C ALA A 141 18.42 -26.20 15.22
N ALA A 142 19.39 -27.05 14.84
CA ALA A 142 20.81 -26.73 14.99
C ALA A 142 21.21 -25.51 14.14
N ILE A 143 20.76 -25.44 12.88
CA ILE A 143 21.01 -24.29 12.00
C ILE A 143 20.37 -23.03 12.56
N TYR A 144 19.11 -23.11 12.99
CA TYR A 144 18.37 -21.99 13.58
C TYR A 144 19.05 -21.45 14.83
N TRP A 145 19.47 -22.34 15.74
CA TRP A 145 20.17 -21.98 16.96
C TRP A 145 21.51 -21.28 16.65
N VAL A 146 22.33 -21.82 15.75
CA VAL A 146 23.57 -21.15 15.34
C VAL A 146 23.28 -19.77 14.75
N ARG A 147 22.27 -19.66 13.88
CA ARG A 147 21.93 -18.41 13.20
C ARG A 147 21.48 -17.32 14.17
N PHE A 148 20.56 -17.62 15.09
CA PHE A 148 19.96 -16.61 15.95
C PHE A 148 20.70 -16.43 17.28
N GLU A 149 21.23 -17.49 17.88
CA GLU A 149 21.87 -17.41 19.21
C GLU A 149 23.40 -17.20 19.15
N ILE A 150 24.07 -17.68 18.09
CA ILE A 150 25.53 -17.50 17.94
C ILE A 150 25.86 -16.32 17.04
N VAL A 151 25.28 -16.30 15.83
CA VAL A 151 25.57 -15.25 14.84
C VAL A 151 24.89 -13.93 15.19
N ASN A 152 23.86 -13.94 16.05
CA ASN A 152 23.04 -12.77 16.39
C ASN A 152 22.56 -12.06 15.11
N ASP A 153 21.88 -12.83 14.24
CA ASP A 153 21.14 -12.27 13.11
C ASP A 153 20.02 -11.33 13.59
N TYR A 154 19.17 -10.84 12.68
CA TYR A 154 18.13 -9.89 13.03
C TYR A 154 17.18 -10.37 14.13
N ASN A 155 16.69 -9.43 14.94
CA ASN A 155 15.71 -9.70 16.00
C ASN A 155 14.33 -9.08 15.70
N GLN A 156 13.33 -9.43 16.52
CA GLN A 156 11.95 -8.97 16.36
C GLN A 156 11.83 -7.43 16.38
N LYS A 157 12.69 -6.74 17.14
CA LYS A 157 12.65 -5.27 17.21
C LYS A 157 13.15 -4.64 15.92
N GLU A 158 14.24 -5.16 15.37
CA GLU A 158 14.80 -4.69 14.10
C GLU A 158 13.81 -4.93 12.95
N GLU A 159 13.17 -6.10 12.91
CA GLU A 159 12.11 -6.40 11.94
C GLU A 159 10.93 -5.43 12.06
N TYR A 160 10.50 -5.10 13.28
CA TYR A 160 9.46 -4.10 13.52
C TYR A 160 9.88 -2.70 13.03
N ASP A 161 11.10 -2.28 13.37
CA ASP A 161 11.59 -0.95 13.00
C ASP A 161 11.71 -0.81 11.47
N LEU A 162 12.13 -1.87 10.76
CA LEU A 162 12.14 -1.94 9.29
C LEU A 162 10.72 -1.85 8.72
N ALA A 163 9.79 -2.67 9.21
CA ALA A 163 8.41 -2.65 8.75
C ALA A 163 7.73 -1.28 8.95
N VAL A 164 8.01 -0.60 10.07
CA VAL A 164 7.51 0.76 10.32
C VAL A 164 8.13 1.77 9.37
N ALA A 165 9.43 1.63 9.04
CA ALA A 165 10.09 2.51 8.08
C ALA A 165 9.48 2.36 6.67
N GLU A 166 9.27 1.14 6.21
CA GLU A 166 8.60 0.84 4.94
C GLU A 166 7.16 1.41 4.92
N ALA A 167 6.40 1.20 6.00
CA ALA A 167 5.05 1.73 6.13
C ALA A 167 5.03 3.27 6.06
N LYS A 168 6.01 3.95 6.67
CA LYS A 168 6.12 5.41 6.60
C LYS A 168 6.37 5.89 5.17
N ILE A 169 7.29 5.24 4.44
CA ILE A 169 7.57 5.57 3.04
C ILE A 169 6.30 5.39 2.20
N ALA A 170 5.59 4.27 2.36
CA ALA A 170 4.34 4.02 1.65
C ALA A 170 3.25 5.05 1.98
N ILE A 171 3.13 5.46 3.25
CA ILE A 171 2.21 6.53 3.67
C ILE A 171 2.60 7.87 3.04
N GLU A 172 3.89 8.20 2.99
CA GLU A 172 4.37 9.43 2.36
C GLU A 172 4.13 9.46 0.86
N GLU A 173 4.36 8.35 0.17
CA GLU A 173 4.04 8.20 -1.26
C GLU A 173 2.55 8.33 -1.53
N TRP A 174 1.72 7.67 -0.70
CA TRP A 174 0.27 7.81 -0.78
C TRP A 174 -0.17 9.26 -0.56
N LYS A 175 0.39 9.95 0.45
CA LYS A 175 0.12 11.37 0.74
C LYS A 175 0.43 12.30 -0.44
N LYS A 176 1.47 12.04 -1.23
CA LYS A 176 1.79 12.85 -2.43
C LYS A 176 0.68 12.79 -3.49
N THR A 177 -0.08 11.70 -3.53
CA THR A 177 -1.17 11.50 -4.51
C THR A 177 -2.56 11.82 -3.94
N ALA A 178 -2.69 11.83 -2.62
CA ALA A 178 -3.95 12.05 -1.92
C ALA A 178 -4.24 13.54 -1.69
N LYS A 179 -4.82 14.19 -2.71
CA LYS A 179 -5.30 15.59 -2.61
C LYS A 179 -6.40 15.82 -1.56
N ASP A 180 -7.06 14.75 -1.12
CA ASP A 180 -8.18 14.80 -0.17
C ASP A 180 -7.77 14.81 1.31
N LEU A 181 -6.47 14.82 1.62
CA LEU A 181 -5.93 14.84 3.00
C LEU A 181 -5.64 16.25 3.52
N VAL A 182 -6.60 17.15 3.34
CA VAL A 182 -6.53 18.47 3.95
C VAL A 182 -7.04 18.37 5.38
N ASP A 183 -6.24 18.74 6.37
CA ASP A 183 -6.67 18.87 7.76
C ASP A 183 -6.33 20.27 8.28
N VAL A 184 -6.77 20.61 9.50
CA VAL A 184 -6.54 21.95 10.09
C VAL A 184 -5.07 22.34 10.16
N ASN A 185 -4.15 21.38 10.20
CA ASN A 185 -2.72 21.62 10.27
C ASN A 185 -2.09 21.78 8.88
N THR A 186 -2.61 21.07 7.87
CA THR A 186 -2.09 21.05 6.50
C THR A 186 -2.78 22.01 5.54
N VAL A 187 -3.96 22.55 5.89
CA VAL A 187 -4.72 23.47 5.02
C VAL A 187 -3.95 24.75 4.71
N THR A 188 -3.93 25.10 3.43
CA THR A 188 -3.41 26.36 2.88
C THR A 188 -4.49 27.07 2.10
N ILE A 189 -4.37 28.40 1.95
CA ILE A 189 -5.29 29.17 1.11
C ILE A 189 -5.14 28.70 -0.34
N LEU A 190 -6.25 28.27 -0.94
CA LEU A 190 -6.31 27.90 -2.36
C LEU A 190 -6.64 29.15 -3.17
N THR A 191 -5.75 29.53 -4.10
CA THR A 191 -5.92 30.73 -4.93
C THR A 191 -6.29 30.41 -6.38
N ASP A 192 -6.30 29.13 -6.76
CA ASP A 192 -6.62 28.73 -8.13
C ASP A 192 -8.09 29.07 -8.46
N PRO A 193 -8.39 29.70 -9.61
CA PRO A 193 -9.75 30.11 -9.97
C PRO A 193 -10.77 28.96 -9.98
N SER A 194 -10.33 27.73 -10.29
CA SER A 194 -11.19 26.55 -10.23
C SER A 194 -11.60 26.19 -8.81
N ASP A 195 -10.69 26.31 -7.85
CA ASP A 195 -10.93 26.01 -6.44
C ASP A 195 -11.81 27.09 -5.79
N ILE A 196 -11.55 28.36 -6.09
CA ILE A 196 -12.39 29.47 -5.66
C ILE A 196 -13.81 29.33 -6.20
N LYS A 197 -13.97 28.95 -7.47
CA LYS A 197 -15.30 28.71 -8.07
C LYS A 197 -16.01 27.50 -7.45
N ALA A 198 -15.30 26.43 -7.14
CA ALA A 198 -15.86 25.29 -6.42
C ALA A 198 -16.33 25.70 -5.01
N GLY A 199 -15.50 26.44 -4.28
CA GLY A 199 -15.82 27.02 -2.98
C GLY A 199 -17.05 27.94 -3.02
N GLN A 200 -17.15 28.79 -4.06
CA GLN A 200 -18.31 29.64 -4.30
C GLN A 200 -19.61 28.84 -4.48
N ASN A 201 -19.57 27.74 -5.24
CA ASN A 201 -20.73 26.88 -5.44
C ASN A 201 -21.17 26.23 -4.13
N ILE A 202 -20.22 25.76 -3.33
CA ILE A 202 -20.49 25.18 -2.00
C ILE A 202 -21.08 26.24 -1.07
N PHE A 203 -20.50 27.44 -1.04
CA PHE A 203 -21.01 28.56 -0.25
C PHE A 203 -22.44 28.91 -0.65
N THR A 204 -22.71 29.02 -1.96
CA THR A 204 -24.04 29.31 -2.51
C THR A 204 -25.07 28.25 -2.13
N ALA A 205 -24.68 26.97 -2.13
CA ALA A 205 -25.58 25.88 -1.77
C ALA A 205 -25.90 25.84 -0.26
N ASN A 206 -24.90 26.11 0.59
CA ASN A 206 -24.94 25.69 1.99
C ASN A 206 -24.85 26.83 3.01
N CYS A 207 -24.22 27.96 2.66
CA CYS A 207 -23.83 29.00 3.62
C CYS A 207 -24.65 30.30 3.51
N VAL A 208 -25.19 30.59 2.31
CA VAL A 208 -25.90 31.86 2.03
C VAL A 208 -27.15 32.08 2.85
N ALA A 209 -27.80 31.01 3.32
CA ALA A 209 -28.99 31.11 4.16
C ALA A 209 -28.71 31.87 5.47
N CYS A 210 -27.49 31.78 5.98
CA CYS A 210 -27.07 32.46 7.21
C CYS A 210 -26.19 33.68 6.94
N HIS A 211 -25.29 33.60 5.95
CA HIS A 211 -24.25 34.61 5.69
C HIS A 211 -24.54 35.53 4.50
N LYS A 212 -25.70 35.40 3.85
CA LYS A 212 -26.07 36.08 2.59
C LYS A 212 -25.16 35.68 1.41
N ALA A 213 -25.61 36.01 0.19
CA ALA A 213 -24.89 35.66 -1.04
C ALA A 213 -23.58 36.44 -1.23
N ASP A 214 -23.53 37.67 -0.71
CA ASP A 214 -22.37 38.56 -0.72
C ASP A 214 -21.48 38.42 0.52
N GLY A 215 -21.79 37.50 1.44
CA GLY A 215 -21.05 37.32 2.69
C GLY A 215 -21.34 38.39 3.74
N GLY A 216 -22.24 39.35 3.48
CA GLY A 216 -22.51 40.49 4.36
C GLY A 216 -23.15 40.16 5.71
N GLY A 217 -23.48 38.90 5.97
CA GLY A 217 -24.00 38.46 7.26
C GLY A 217 -25.50 38.72 7.44
N GLY A 218 -26.14 37.86 8.24
CA GLY A 218 -27.57 37.87 8.52
C GLY A 218 -27.83 37.17 9.84
N ILE A 219 -28.26 35.90 9.77
CA ILE A 219 -28.27 35.03 10.95
C ILE A 219 -26.83 34.78 11.43
N GLY A 220 -25.92 34.52 10.48
CA GLY A 220 -24.48 34.42 10.72
C GLY A 220 -23.78 35.78 10.72
N PRO A 221 -22.53 35.86 11.19
CA PRO A 221 -21.72 37.09 11.15
C PRO A 221 -21.41 37.53 9.72
N ASN A 222 -21.01 38.79 9.58
CA ASN A 222 -20.38 39.31 8.38
C ASN A 222 -19.04 38.59 8.16
N LEU A 223 -18.77 38.14 6.92
CA LEU A 223 -17.54 37.44 6.54
C LEU A 223 -16.60 38.32 5.70
N THR A 224 -16.96 39.59 5.50
CA THR A 224 -16.24 40.54 4.62
C THR A 224 -15.39 41.55 5.37
N ASP A 225 -15.58 41.68 6.69
CA ASP A 225 -14.86 42.65 7.54
C ASP A 225 -13.67 42.03 8.30
N ASP A 226 -12.92 42.88 8.99
CA ASP A 226 -11.73 42.50 9.75
C ASP A 226 -12.05 41.79 11.09
N TYR A 227 -13.33 41.65 11.47
CA TYR A 227 -13.75 41.23 12.81
C TYR A 227 -14.15 39.74 12.81
N TRP A 228 -13.47 38.96 13.65
CA TRP A 228 -13.69 37.52 13.72
C TRP A 228 -13.96 37.05 15.15
N ILE A 229 -14.91 36.13 15.28
CA ILE A 229 -15.27 35.52 16.57
C ILE A 229 -14.36 34.33 16.91
N LEU A 230 -13.96 33.55 15.90
CA LEU A 230 -13.19 32.30 16.04
C LEU A 230 -11.85 32.33 15.28
N GLY A 231 -11.41 33.54 14.91
CA GLY A 231 -10.21 33.81 14.11
C GLY A 231 -10.47 33.79 12.60
N GLY A 232 -9.74 34.63 11.86
CA GLY A 232 -9.90 34.87 10.42
C GLY A 232 -8.84 34.21 9.53
N GLY A 233 -7.93 33.40 10.08
CA GLY A 233 -6.95 32.65 9.29
C GLY A 233 -7.55 31.42 8.61
N ILE A 234 -6.91 30.92 7.55
CA ILE A 234 -7.39 29.72 6.82
C ILE A 234 -7.61 28.51 7.73
N LYS A 235 -6.73 28.30 8.71
CA LYS A 235 -6.85 27.21 9.69
C LYS A 235 -8.07 27.40 10.59
N ASN A 236 -8.35 28.64 11.00
CA ASN A 236 -9.50 28.99 11.84
C ASN A 236 -10.82 28.81 11.09
N VAL A 237 -10.90 29.32 9.87
CA VAL A 237 -12.10 29.21 9.02
C VAL A 237 -12.35 27.75 8.67
N PHE A 238 -11.32 27.01 8.25
CA PHE A 238 -11.42 25.57 7.98
C PHE A 238 -11.87 24.80 9.23
N HIS A 239 -11.29 25.09 10.40
CA HIS A 239 -11.69 24.46 11.66
C HIS A 239 -13.15 24.72 11.97
N THR A 240 -13.61 25.97 11.85
CA THR A 240 -15.01 26.37 12.10
C THR A 240 -15.99 25.69 11.14
N ILE A 241 -15.62 25.54 9.86
CA ILE A 241 -16.44 24.81 8.89
C ILE A 241 -16.46 23.31 9.24
N SER A 242 -15.31 22.76 9.63
CA SER A 242 -15.18 21.34 9.90
C SER A 242 -15.89 20.91 11.21
N GLU A 243 -15.65 21.59 12.33
CA GLU A 243 -16.19 21.22 13.65
C GLU A 243 -17.51 21.93 13.99
N GLY A 244 -17.89 22.94 13.22
CA GLY A 244 -18.97 23.85 13.54
C GLY A 244 -18.52 25.07 14.35
N GLY A 245 -19.47 25.97 14.62
CA GLY A 245 -19.21 27.18 15.37
C GLY A 245 -19.26 27.00 16.89
N ARG A 246 -19.48 28.10 17.61
CA ARG A 246 -19.66 28.08 19.07
C ARG A 246 -20.81 27.17 19.50
N ALA A 247 -20.62 26.40 20.56
CA ALA A 247 -21.65 25.51 21.10
C ALA A 247 -22.98 26.24 21.36
N GLY A 248 -24.09 25.64 20.92
CA GLY A 248 -25.42 26.23 21.05
C GLY A 248 -25.72 27.41 20.11
N LYS A 249 -24.82 27.72 19.17
CA LYS A 249 -25.06 28.66 18.07
C LYS A 249 -25.31 27.87 16.77
N GLY A 250 -26.04 28.45 15.83
CA GLY A 250 -26.62 27.73 14.68
C GLY A 250 -25.65 27.23 13.59
N MET A 251 -24.33 27.42 13.74
CA MET A 251 -23.36 26.94 12.74
C MET A 251 -23.01 25.48 13.00
N ILE A 252 -23.46 24.60 12.11
CA ILE A 252 -23.26 23.14 12.17
C ILE A 252 -21.86 22.71 11.71
N SER A 253 -21.45 21.50 12.09
CA SER A 253 -20.27 20.83 11.55
C SER A 253 -20.55 20.31 10.14
N TRP A 254 -19.62 20.51 9.21
CA TRP A 254 -19.72 20.02 7.83
C TRP A 254 -18.83 18.80 7.53
N LYS A 255 -18.13 18.25 8.54
CA LYS A 255 -17.22 17.09 8.36
C LYS A 255 -17.88 15.83 7.82
N THR A 256 -19.18 15.67 8.03
CA THR A 256 -19.96 14.54 7.53
C THR A 256 -20.44 14.72 6.10
N ASP A 257 -20.56 15.97 5.65
CA ASP A 257 -21.26 16.33 4.41
C ASP A 257 -20.30 16.83 3.33
N LEU A 258 -19.14 17.39 3.71
CA LEU A 258 -18.11 17.90 2.83
C LEU A 258 -16.80 17.12 3.01
N LYS A 259 -16.14 16.82 1.89
CA LYS A 259 -14.78 16.29 1.90
C LYS A 259 -13.79 17.35 2.38
N PRO A 260 -12.61 16.96 2.88
CA PRO A 260 -11.66 17.95 3.39
C PRO A 260 -11.15 18.93 2.32
N ALA A 261 -10.95 18.48 1.08
CA ALA A 261 -10.65 19.37 -0.04
C ALA A 261 -11.79 20.37 -0.31
N GLU A 262 -13.04 19.95 -0.24
CA GLU A 262 -14.22 20.82 -0.42
C GLU A 262 -14.32 21.86 0.71
N MET A 263 -14.05 21.45 1.95
CA MET A 263 -13.95 22.36 3.11
C MET A 263 -12.84 23.40 2.91
N ALA A 264 -11.69 23.02 2.35
CA ALA A 264 -10.60 23.94 2.03
C ALA A 264 -10.97 24.94 0.93
N GLN A 265 -11.70 24.48 -0.10
CA GLN A 265 -12.20 25.33 -1.17
C GLN A 265 -13.20 26.38 -0.66
N VAL A 266 -14.20 25.97 0.14
CA VAL A 266 -15.16 26.94 0.71
C VAL A 266 -14.51 27.86 1.73
N ALA A 267 -13.56 27.38 2.54
CA ALA A 267 -12.81 28.24 3.45
C ALA A 267 -11.99 29.30 2.69
N SER A 268 -11.34 28.91 1.60
CA SER A 268 -10.57 29.83 0.75
C SER A 268 -11.47 30.84 0.03
N TYR A 269 -12.67 30.42 -0.41
CA TYR A 269 -13.66 31.34 -0.96
C TYR A 269 -14.14 32.36 0.08
N VAL A 270 -14.43 31.93 1.31
CA VAL A 270 -14.83 32.84 2.40
C VAL A 270 -13.76 33.90 2.63
N LEU A 271 -12.48 33.52 2.68
CA LEU A 271 -11.38 34.49 2.82
C LEU A 271 -11.26 35.43 1.61
N SER A 272 -11.63 34.98 0.41
CA SER A 272 -11.64 35.84 -0.78
C SER A 272 -12.73 36.94 -0.76
N LEU A 273 -13.72 36.83 0.13
CA LEU A 273 -14.75 37.85 0.34
C LEU A 273 -14.28 39.00 1.24
N HIS A 274 -13.15 38.84 1.93
CA HIS A 274 -12.60 39.86 2.81
C HIS A 274 -12.29 41.15 2.04
N GLY A 275 -12.73 42.30 2.57
CA GLY A 275 -12.57 43.62 1.94
C GLY A 275 -13.56 43.92 0.81
N THR A 276 -14.52 43.03 0.54
CA THR A 276 -15.65 43.35 -0.36
C THR A 276 -16.67 44.24 0.35
N THR A 277 -17.54 44.92 -0.41
CA THR A 277 -18.57 45.82 0.15
C THR A 277 -19.97 45.26 -0.11
N PRO A 278 -20.53 44.48 0.84
CA PRO A 278 -21.93 44.05 0.81
C PRO A 278 -22.90 45.23 0.75
N ALA A 279 -24.08 45.01 0.17
CA ALA A 279 -25.10 46.07 0.05
C ALA A 279 -25.73 46.43 1.40
N GLU A 280 -25.88 45.44 2.28
CA GLU A 280 -26.43 45.58 3.64
C GLU A 280 -25.59 44.73 4.61
N PRO A 281 -24.37 45.18 4.96
CA PRO A 281 -23.51 44.45 5.87
C PRO A 281 -24.10 44.47 7.29
N LYS A 282 -24.01 43.35 7.99
CA LYS A 282 -24.30 43.25 9.41
C LYS A 282 -23.19 43.97 10.21
N ASP A 283 -23.55 44.55 11.35
CA ASP A 283 -22.58 45.16 12.26
C ASP A 283 -21.45 44.17 12.62
N PRO A 284 -20.20 44.63 12.74
CA PRO A 284 -19.06 43.76 13.03
C PRO A 284 -19.22 42.99 14.34
N GLU A 285 -18.86 41.70 14.32
CA GLU A 285 -18.94 40.81 15.48
C GLU A 285 -17.59 40.14 15.77
N GLY A 286 -17.09 40.29 16.99
CA GLY A 286 -15.83 39.66 17.42
C GLY A 286 -14.72 40.69 17.60
N GLU A 287 -13.48 40.24 17.43
CA GLU A 287 -12.28 41.05 17.58
C GLU A 287 -11.56 41.17 16.24
N ILE A 288 -10.83 42.27 16.03
CA ILE A 288 -9.98 42.42 14.85
C ILE A 288 -8.98 41.27 14.85
N TRP A 289 -9.01 40.44 13.80
CA TRP A 289 -8.10 39.32 13.70
C TRP A 289 -6.77 39.78 13.15
N ILE A 290 -5.70 39.52 13.92
CA ILE A 290 -4.33 39.76 13.50
C ILE A 290 -3.67 38.38 13.35
N ASP A 291 -3.11 38.11 12.17
CA ASP A 291 -2.43 36.84 11.92
C ASP A 291 -1.23 36.69 12.87
N PRO A 292 -1.21 35.68 13.75
CA PRO A 292 -0.08 35.44 14.65
C PRO A 292 1.23 35.11 13.91
N ASN A 293 1.14 34.73 12.63
CA ASN A 293 2.27 34.37 11.78
C ASN A 293 2.50 35.36 10.62
N ALA A 294 1.76 36.48 10.56
CA ALA A 294 2.07 37.51 9.57
C ALA A 294 3.48 38.05 9.84
N PRO A 295 4.29 38.25 8.78
CA PRO A 295 5.54 38.99 8.94
C PRO A 295 5.18 40.37 9.50
N VAL A 296 5.74 40.72 10.66
CA VAL A 296 5.59 42.05 11.24
C VAL A 296 6.20 43.01 10.23
N GLU A 297 5.38 43.76 9.50
CA GLU A 297 5.88 44.89 8.73
C GLU A 297 6.51 45.86 9.73
N GLU A 298 7.83 46.04 9.63
CA GLU A 298 8.55 47.02 10.43
C GLU A 298 7.99 48.40 10.11
N VAL A 299 7.15 48.92 11.01
CA VAL A 299 6.78 50.33 11.01
C VAL A 299 8.05 51.11 11.35
N LYS A 300 8.75 51.62 10.32
CA LYS A 300 9.81 52.61 10.51
C LYS A 300 9.17 53.92 10.96
N VAL A 301 9.16 54.14 12.27
CA VAL A 301 8.88 55.46 12.84
C VAL A 301 10.14 56.31 12.68
N GLU A 302 10.18 57.16 11.66
CA GLU A 302 11.20 58.21 11.58
C GLU A 302 10.74 59.40 12.42
N ILE A 303 11.40 59.62 13.55
CA ILE A 303 11.16 60.79 14.41
C ILE A 303 11.84 61.99 13.73
N ILE A 304 11.05 62.83 13.08
CA ILE A 304 11.51 64.11 12.53
C ILE A 304 11.27 65.18 13.60
N ASP A 305 12.31 65.47 14.38
CA ASP A 305 12.44 66.57 15.33
C ASP A 305 11.92 66.33 16.78
N SER A 306 12.85 66.46 17.73
CA SER A 306 12.67 66.26 19.17
C SER A 306 11.91 67.39 19.90
N THR A 307 11.20 68.26 19.17
CA THR A 307 10.68 69.50 19.78
C THR A 307 9.30 69.99 19.36
N ASN A 308 8.48 69.24 18.61
CA ASN A 308 7.07 69.63 18.40
C ASN A 308 6.09 68.45 18.37
N THR A 309 4.95 68.65 19.03
CA THR A 309 3.87 67.67 19.25
C THR A 309 2.97 67.51 18.02
N GLU A 310 3.51 67.04 16.90
CA GLU A 310 2.70 66.58 15.76
C GLU A 310 3.30 65.31 15.15
N VAL A 311 2.62 64.18 15.35
CA VAL A 311 2.95 62.91 14.70
C VAL A 311 2.11 62.81 13.43
N LYS A 312 2.74 62.89 12.26
CA LYS A 312 2.08 62.60 10.98
C LYS A 312 2.45 61.18 10.55
N ILE A 313 1.48 60.28 10.64
CA ILE A 313 1.62 58.90 10.18
C ILE A 313 1.41 58.91 8.67
N LEU A 314 2.45 58.61 7.91
CA LEU A 314 2.35 58.31 6.48
C LEU A 314 2.37 56.79 6.32
N ILE A 315 1.23 56.21 5.94
CA ILE A 315 1.11 54.82 5.52
C ILE A 315 1.24 54.82 4.00
N GLU A 316 2.30 54.22 3.46
CA GLU A 316 2.50 54.12 2.03
C GLU A 316 1.72 52.92 1.48
N ASN A 317 0.77 53.20 0.58
CA ASN A 317 -0.16 52.29 -0.14
C ASN A 317 -1.53 51.98 0.50
N GLN A 318 -2.38 53.00 0.63
CA GLN A 318 -3.83 52.85 0.47
C GLN A 318 -4.32 53.73 -0.70
N PRO A 319 -5.32 53.30 -1.48
CA PRO A 319 -6.01 54.19 -2.41
C PRO A 319 -6.73 55.28 -1.61
N VAL A 320 -6.64 56.51 -2.10
CA VAL A 320 -7.24 57.70 -1.50
C VAL A 320 -8.76 57.51 -1.37
N THR A 321 -9.27 57.47 -0.15
CA THR A 321 -10.62 57.95 0.15
C THR A 321 -10.50 59.00 1.24
N ASP A 322 -10.65 60.25 0.82
CA ASP A 322 -10.79 61.41 1.70
C ASP A 322 -11.92 61.17 2.71
N ASP A 323 -11.59 61.20 4.00
CA ASP A 323 -12.47 61.84 4.97
C ASP A 323 -11.64 62.44 6.10
N VAL A 324 -11.67 63.77 6.12
CA VAL A 324 -10.99 64.63 7.07
C VAL A 324 -11.84 64.68 8.34
N ILE A 325 -11.34 64.13 9.45
CA ILE A 325 -11.84 64.53 10.78
C ILE A 325 -10.87 65.59 11.35
N LYS A 326 -11.35 66.83 11.42
CA LYS A 326 -10.71 67.93 12.15
C LYS A 326 -11.02 67.80 13.65
N ASN A 327 -9.95 67.90 14.45
CA ASN A 327 -9.81 68.16 15.90
C ASN A 327 -10.84 67.60 16.88
#